data_AF-A0A6N7L3P7-F1
#
_entry.id   AF-A0A6N7L3P7-F1
#
_cell.length_a   1.000
_cell.length_b   1.000
_cell.length_c   1.000
_cell.angle_alpha   90.00
_cell.angle_beta   90.00
_cell.angle_gamma   90.00
#
_symmetry.space_group_name_H-M   'P 1'
#
loop_
_entity.id
_entity.type
_entity.pdbx_description
1 polymer ?
#
loop_
_entity_poly.entity_id
_entity_poly.type
_entity_poly.pdbx_seq_one_letter_code
_entity_poly.pdbx_strand_id
1 'polypeptide(L)'
;MNPSSTGARPGRARRALGPGADRVLADTVRAPRTPPPWSPAAVDATLRTLLEEFEQRAEPWRDAFEGLDEDVLAEAAIEARSFGADPAGAVDELVRGLLGQLDHWQHAIGDLGRRLTAAAQDRPLPGWAADAGRTEDVRWRQARQALIEAVARHHHGTLPTGPPDDRPW
;
A
#
# COMPACT_ATOMS: atom_id res chain seq x y z
N MET A 1 -79.30 -37.73 -42.30
CA MET A 1 -80.31 -36.65 -42.27
C MET A 1 -79.60 -35.33 -42.03
N ASN A 2 -79.63 -34.45 -43.03
CA ASN A 2 -79.30 -33.01 -42.95
C ASN A 2 -80.65 -32.26 -43.01
N PRO A 3 -80.79 -31.00 -42.52
CA PRO A 3 -80.41 -29.83 -43.33
C PRO A 3 -79.75 -28.67 -42.53
N SER A 4 -78.71 -28.03 -43.07
CA SER A 4 -78.70 -26.77 -43.86
C SER A 4 -78.88 -25.49 -43.02
N SER A 5 -77.88 -24.59 -42.98
CA SER A 5 -77.78 -23.33 -43.80
C SER A 5 -78.08 -22.09 -42.94
N THR A 6 -77.53 -20.89 -43.07
CA THR A 6 -76.64 -20.19 -44.01
C THR A 6 -76.23 -18.86 -43.34
N GLY A 7 -75.05 -18.31 -43.63
CA GLY A 7 -74.79 -16.88 -43.39
C GLY A 7 -73.32 -16.48 -43.53
N ALA A 8 -72.95 -15.91 -44.68
CA ALA A 8 -71.62 -15.42 -44.97
C ALA A 8 -71.60 -13.88 -45.19
N ARG A 9 -70.44 -13.28 -44.83
CA ARG A 9 -69.81 -12.01 -45.29
C ARG A 9 -70.15 -10.69 -44.57
N PRO A 10 -69.29 -9.63 -44.65
CA PRO A 10 -67.85 -9.58 -44.96
C PRO A 10 -66.99 -8.67 -44.02
N GLY A 11 -65.67 -8.93 -44.02
CA GLY A 11 -64.61 -7.91 -44.14
C GLY A 11 -64.50 -6.76 -43.13
N ARG A 12 -63.58 -6.89 -42.17
CA ARG A 12 -62.77 -5.75 -41.70
C ARG A 12 -61.31 -6.16 -41.54
N ALA A 13 -60.48 -5.56 -42.39
CA ALA A 13 -59.04 -5.58 -42.31
C ALA A 13 -58.53 -4.56 -41.27
N ARG A 14 -57.28 -4.79 -40.83
CA ARG A 14 -56.34 -3.90 -40.09
C ARG A 14 -56.56 -3.94 -38.55
N ARG A 15 -55.56 -4.17 -37.71
CA ARG A 15 -54.10 -4.00 -37.82
C ARG A 15 -53.39 -5.14 -37.09
N ALA A 16 -52.40 -5.74 -37.74
CA ALA A 16 -51.37 -6.51 -37.06
C ALA A 16 -50.56 -5.56 -36.15
N LEU A 17 -50.46 -5.87 -34.87
CA LEU A 17 -49.37 -5.37 -34.03
C LEU A 17 -48.09 -5.98 -34.60
N GLY A 18 -47.19 -5.12 -35.10
CA GLY A 18 -45.88 -5.56 -35.59
C GLY A 18 -45.02 -6.12 -34.46
N PRO A 19 -44.19 -7.14 -34.72
CA PRO A 19 -43.18 -7.62 -33.79
C PRO A 19 -42.01 -6.63 -33.82
N GLY A 20 -42.03 -5.64 -32.93
CA GLY A 20 -40.97 -4.63 -32.90
C GLY A 20 -40.94 -3.73 -31.67
N ALA A 21 -41.79 -3.95 -30.67
CA ALA A 21 -41.88 -3.08 -29.49
C ALA A 21 -41.07 -3.57 -28.27
N ASP A 22 -40.44 -4.74 -28.33
CA ASP A 22 -39.79 -5.35 -27.15
C ASP A 22 -38.27 -5.16 -27.08
N ARG A 23 -37.66 -4.35 -27.96
CA ARG A 23 -36.19 -4.18 -28.02
C ARG A 23 -35.67 -2.74 -27.91
N VAL A 24 -36.45 -1.81 -27.35
CA VAL A 24 -35.99 -0.41 -27.18
C VAL A 24 -36.10 0.09 -25.73
N LEU A 25 -35.85 -0.80 -24.76
CA LEU A 25 -35.68 -0.41 -23.35
C LEU A 25 -34.44 -1.04 -22.71
N ALA A 26 -33.42 -1.38 -23.50
CA ALA A 26 -32.18 -1.96 -22.97
C ALA A 26 -30.96 -1.02 -22.99
N ASP A 27 -31.01 0.16 -23.60
CA ASP A 27 -29.74 0.82 -24.01
C ASP A 27 -29.60 2.33 -23.72
N THR A 28 -30.29 2.85 -22.71
CA THR A 28 -30.09 4.24 -22.26
C THR A 28 -29.93 4.40 -20.76
N VAL A 29 -29.52 3.35 -20.04
CA VAL A 29 -28.92 3.55 -18.72
C VAL A 29 -27.48 3.98 -18.94
N ARG A 30 -27.30 5.28 -19.17
CA ARG A 30 -25.99 5.93 -19.13
C ARG A 30 -25.38 5.58 -17.78
N ALA A 31 -24.39 4.70 -17.76
CA ALA A 31 -23.69 4.35 -16.53
C ALA A 31 -23.29 5.66 -15.82
N PRO A 32 -23.52 5.78 -14.50
CA PRO A 32 -23.16 6.99 -13.79
C PRO A 32 -21.68 7.28 -14.06
N ARG A 33 -21.38 8.53 -14.45
CA ARG A 33 -20.01 8.97 -14.79
C ARG A 33 -19.04 8.78 -13.62
N THR A 34 -19.57 8.63 -12.42
CA THR A 34 -18.84 8.30 -11.21
C THR A 34 -19.38 6.98 -10.68
N PRO A 35 -18.56 5.93 -10.59
CA PRO A 35 -19.02 4.67 -10.02
C PRO A 35 -19.38 4.88 -8.53
N PRO A 36 -20.35 4.14 -7.99
CA PRO A 36 -20.72 4.26 -6.59
C PRO A 36 -19.51 4.03 -5.66
N PRO A 37 -19.46 4.66 -4.48
CA PRO A 37 -18.30 4.58 -3.57
C PRO A 37 -18.02 3.16 -3.05
N TRP A 38 -19.02 2.28 -3.12
CA TRP A 38 -18.91 0.86 -2.74
C TRP A 38 -18.56 -0.07 -3.91
N SER A 39 -18.42 0.47 -5.14
CA SER A 39 -18.04 -0.31 -6.30
C SER A 39 -16.59 -0.81 -6.17
N PRO A 40 -16.25 -1.98 -6.76
CA PRO A 40 -14.88 -2.48 -6.77
C PRO A 40 -13.86 -1.45 -7.30
N ALA A 41 -14.22 -0.73 -8.37
CA ALA A 41 -13.36 0.31 -8.95
C ALA A 41 -13.12 1.50 -8.01
N ALA A 42 -14.14 1.92 -7.23
CA ALA A 42 -13.98 3.00 -6.27
C ALA A 42 -13.11 2.59 -5.06
N VAL A 43 -13.25 1.35 -4.59
CA VAL A 43 -12.40 0.77 -3.54
C VAL A 43 -10.96 0.66 -4.03
N ASP A 44 -10.72 0.12 -5.23
CA ASP A 44 -9.38 0.03 -5.82
C ASP A 44 -8.72 1.41 -5.96
N ALA A 45 -9.46 2.42 -6.41
CA ALA A 45 -8.94 3.78 -6.52
C ALA A 45 -8.55 4.33 -5.15
N THR A 46 -9.38 4.11 -4.12
CA THR A 46 -9.10 4.56 -2.75
C THR A 46 -7.87 3.86 -2.19
N LEU A 47 -7.74 2.55 -2.38
CA LEU A 47 -6.57 1.78 -1.94
C LEU A 47 -5.28 2.30 -2.60
N ARG A 48 -5.31 2.64 -3.90
CA ARG A 48 -4.15 3.23 -4.59
C ARG A 48 -3.77 4.59 -4.01
N THR A 49 -4.74 5.48 -3.83
CA THR A 49 -4.48 6.80 -3.22
C THR A 49 -3.86 6.66 -1.83
N LEU A 50 -4.35 5.73 -1.00
CA LEU A 50 -3.78 5.47 0.32
C LEU A 50 -2.32 4.99 0.25
N LEU A 51 -1.98 4.14 -0.71
CA LEU A 51 -0.60 3.70 -0.91
C LEU A 51 0.29 4.82 -1.45
N GLU A 52 -0.16 5.59 -2.43
CA GLU A 52 0.61 6.72 -2.98
C GLU A 52 0.92 7.77 -1.91
N GLU A 53 -0.06 8.11 -1.07
CA GLU A 53 0.15 9.00 0.09
C GLU A 53 1.19 8.43 1.05
N PHE A 54 1.12 7.13 1.31
CA PHE A 54 2.07 6.47 2.20
C PHE A 54 3.48 6.43 1.59
N GLU A 55 3.60 6.12 0.30
CA GLU A 55 4.88 6.08 -0.41
C GLU A 55 5.60 7.42 -0.37
N GLN A 56 4.87 8.52 -0.58
CA GLN A 56 5.40 9.88 -0.44
C GLN A 56 5.83 10.17 1.00
N ARG A 57 5.02 9.77 1.98
CA ARG A 57 5.35 9.97 3.40
C ARG A 57 6.56 9.14 3.84
N ALA A 58 6.79 7.99 3.21
CA ALA A 58 7.84 7.07 3.58
C ALA A 58 9.21 7.38 2.94
N GLU A 59 9.25 8.21 1.89
CA GLU A 59 10.50 8.55 1.21
C GLU A 59 11.55 9.16 2.16
N PRO A 60 11.24 10.15 3.02
CA PRO A 60 12.24 10.68 3.95
C PRO A 60 12.81 9.64 4.92
N TRP A 61 12.03 8.62 5.30
CA TRP A 61 12.55 7.53 6.12
C TRP A 61 13.47 6.63 5.33
N ARG A 62 13.10 6.26 4.09
CA ARG A 62 13.93 5.42 3.24
C ARG A 62 15.28 6.09 2.97
N ASP A 63 15.27 7.39 2.68
CA ASP A 63 16.48 8.18 2.45
C ASP A 63 17.35 8.26 3.71
N ALA A 64 16.75 8.47 4.89
CA ALA A 64 17.49 8.51 6.15
C ALA A 64 18.23 7.21 6.50
N PHE A 65 17.80 6.08 5.93
CA PHE A 65 18.43 4.77 6.12
C PHE A 65 19.19 4.27 4.89
N GLU A 66 19.14 4.99 3.77
CA GLU A 66 19.89 4.63 2.58
C GLU A 66 21.38 4.84 2.84
N GLY A 67 22.16 3.75 2.68
CA GLY A 67 23.61 3.80 2.93
C GLY A 67 24.00 3.98 4.40
N LEU A 68 23.08 3.79 5.35
CA LEU A 68 23.42 3.86 6.77
C LEU A 68 24.40 2.73 7.15
N ASP A 69 25.57 3.13 7.63
CA ASP A 69 26.62 2.25 8.14
C ASP A 69 27.44 2.95 9.25
N GLU A 70 28.52 2.33 9.69
CA GLU A 70 29.42 2.89 10.70
C GLU A 70 30.15 4.16 10.25
N ASP A 71 30.35 4.35 8.95
CA ASP A 71 31.08 5.50 8.40
C ASP A 71 30.24 6.77 8.59
N VAL A 72 28.92 6.68 8.40
CA VAL A 72 27.98 7.77 8.73
C VAL A 72 28.10 8.18 10.21
N LEU A 73 28.21 7.21 11.13
CA LEU A 73 28.38 7.52 12.56
C LEU A 73 29.76 8.12 12.85
N ALA A 74 30.81 7.61 12.19
CA ALA A 74 32.16 8.15 12.30
C ALA A 74 32.24 9.59 11.77
N GLU A 75 31.54 9.91 10.69
CA GLU A 75 31.45 11.24 10.11
C GLU A 75 30.84 12.24 11.09
N ALA A 76 29.71 11.89 11.73
CA ALA A 76 29.10 12.72 12.77
C ALA A 76 30.08 13.01 13.94
N ALA A 77 30.85 12.01 14.36
CA ALA A 77 31.87 12.19 15.38
C ALA A 77 33.02 13.11 14.90
N ILE A 78 33.48 12.99 13.65
CA ILE A 78 34.53 13.84 13.06
C ILE A 78 34.05 15.29 12.91
N GLU A 79 32.82 15.48 12.47
CA GLU A 79 32.21 16.80 12.34
C GLU A 79 32.13 17.49 13.71
N ALA A 80 31.62 16.80 14.73
CA ALA A 80 31.56 17.31 16.09
C ALA A 80 32.94 17.75 16.62
N ARG A 81 33.99 16.94 16.39
CA ARG A 81 35.39 17.32 16.73
C ARG A 81 35.82 18.60 16.04
N SER A 82 35.48 18.74 14.75
CA SER A 82 35.85 19.90 13.93
C SER A 82 35.22 21.20 14.44
N PHE A 83 34.07 21.11 15.11
CA PHE A 83 33.40 22.23 15.78
C PHE A 83 33.70 22.34 17.29
N GLY A 84 34.57 21.51 17.84
CA GLY A 84 34.91 21.51 19.27
C GLY A 84 33.82 20.97 20.20
N ALA A 85 32.86 20.21 19.65
CA ALA A 85 31.80 19.53 20.39
C ALA A 85 32.21 18.11 20.84
N ASP A 86 31.41 17.50 21.73
CA ASP A 86 31.61 16.12 22.16
C ASP A 86 31.24 15.13 21.05
N PRO A 87 32.19 14.31 20.56
CA PRO A 87 31.93 13.36 19.48
C PRO A 87 30.98 12.23 19.88
N ALA A 88 31.05 11.77 21.14
CA ALA A 88 30.18 10.71 21.63
C ALA A 88 28.73 11.21 21.71
N GLY A 89 28.52 12.39 22.30
CA GLY A 89 27.21 13.04 22.34
C GLY A 89 26.62 13.29 20.95
N ALA A 90 27.43 13.62 19.95
CA ALA A 90 26.95 13.80 18.57
C ALA A 90 26.44 12.49 17.94
N VAL A 91 27.18 11.38 18.13
CA VAL A 91 26.75 10.05 17.67
C VAL A 91 25.48 9.61 18.40
N ASP A 92 25.41 9.80 19.72
CA ASP A 92 24.22 9.47 20.53
C ASP A 92 22.98 10.25 20.07
N GLU A 93 23.13 11.53 19.73
CA GLU A 93 22.05 12.36 19.20
C GLU A 93 21.57 11.86 17.84
N LEU A 94 22.49 11.55 16.93
CA LEU A 94 22.16 10.99 15.62
C LEU A 94 21.42 9.65 15.75
N VAL A 95 21.94 8.72 16.55
CA VAL A 95 21.31 7.42 16.80
C VAL A 95 19.92 7.59 17.40
N ARG A 96 19.74 8.51 18.36
CA ARG A 96 18.42 8.82 18.93
C ARG A 96 17.45 9.35 17.87
N GLY A 97 17.92 10.22 16.97
CA GLY A 97 17.15 10.71 15.83
C GLY A 97 16.69 9.58 14.92
N LEU A 98 17.61 8.68 14.54
CA LEU A 98 17.31 7.52 13.69
C LEU A 98 16.34 6.54 14.36
N LEU A 99 16.49 6.28 15.66
CA LEU A 99 15.52 5.48 16.41
C LEU A 99 14.11 6.10 16.39
N GLY A 100 14.02 7.42 16.53
CA GLY A 100 12.76 8.15 16.38
C GLY A 100 12.15 7.99 14.98
N GLN A 101 12.96 8.04 13.92
CA GLN A 101 12.49 7.80 12.55
C GLN A 101 11.96 6.37 12.37
N LEU A 102 12.64 5.35 12.91
CA LEU A 102 12.16 3.97 12.87
C LEU A 102 10.81 3.79 13.59
N ASP A 103 10.64 4.43 14.75
CA ASP A 103 9.39 4.37 15.49
C ASP A 103 8.24 5.02 14.72
N HIS A 104 8.46 6.22 14.16
CA HIS A 104 7.48 6.89 13.32
C HIS A 104 7.13 6.09 12.08
N TRP A 105 8.12 5.48 11.42
CA TRP A 105 7.91 4.64 10.24
C TRP A 105 7.10 3.39 10.60
N GLN A 106 7.39 2.71 11.71
CA GLN A 106 6.63 1.56 12.17
C GLN A 106 5.17 1.91 12.47
N HIS A 107 4.94 3.01 13.18
CA HIS A 107 3.59 3.52 13.45
C HIS A 107 2.87 3.83 12.13
N ALA A 108 3.55 4.46 11.19
CA ALA A 108 2.99 4.79 9.88
C ALA A 108 2.58 3.55 9.06
N ILE A 109 3.36 2.47 9.11
CA ILE A 109 3.01 1.18 8.48
C ILE A 109 1.76 0.59 9.15
N GLY A 110 1.69 0.62 10.48
CA GLY A 110 0.52 0.17 11.23
C GLY A 110 -0.74 0.97 10.90
N ASP A 111 -0.62 2.29 10.77
CA ASP A 111 -1.71 3.20 10.37
C ASP A 111 -2.19 2.92 8.95
N LEU A 112 -1.25 2.69 8.01
CA LEU A 112 -1.59 2.29 6.65
C LEU A 112 -2.41 1.01 6.66
N GLY A 113 -1.97 -0.03 7.39
CA GLY A 113 -2.69 -1.29 7.49
C GLY A 113 -4.14 -1.10 7.94
N ARG A 114 -4.38 -0.29 8.99
CA ARG A 114 -5.73 0.02 9.47
C ARG A 114 -6.56 0.76 8.42
N ARG A 115 -5.98 1.74 7.73
CA ARG A 115 -6.66 2.51 6.66
C ARG A 115 -7.01 1.62 5.46
N LEU A 116 -6.12 0.73 5.04
CA LEU A 116 -6.35 -0.21 3.95
C LEU A 116 -7.47 -1.21 4.29
N THR A 117 -7.47 -1.78 5.50
CA THR A 117 -8.55 -2.68 5.95
C THR A 117 -9.89 -1.97 5.98
N ALA A 118 -9.94 -0.74 6.50
CA ALA A 118 -11.16 0.06 6.51
C ALA A 118 -11.66 0.37 5.08
N ALA A 119 -10.76 0.75 4.17
CA ALA A 119 -11.11 1.02 2.78
C ALA A 119 -11.59 -0.23 2.02
N ALA A 120 -11.05 -1.40 2.37
CA ALA A 120 -11.48 -2.68 1.81
C ALA A 120 -12.86 -3.14 2.30
N GLN A 121 -13.42 -2.48 3.32
CA GLN A 121 -14.72 -2.82 3.93
C GLN A 121 -14.74 -4.27 4.43
N ASP A 122 -13.71 -4.64 5.21
CA ASP A 122 -13.51 -5.98 5.78
C ASP A 122 -13.36 -7.12 4.75
N ARG A 123 -13.25 -6.80 3.45
CA ARG A 123 -12.88 -7.77 2.42
C ARG A 123 -11.38 -8.02 2.41
N PRO A 124 -10.92 -9.19 1.95
CA PRO A 124 -9.51 -9.44 1.74
C PRO A 124 -8.89 -8.36 0.86
N LEU A 125 -7.71 -7.86 1.27
CA LEU A 125 -6.96 -6.91 0.46
C LEU A 125 -6.55 -7.55 -0.88
N PRO A 126 -6.57 -6.79 -1.98
CA PRO A 126 -6.01 -7.27 -3.23
C PRO A 126 -4.50 -7.50 -3.07
N GLY A 127 -3.96 -8.47 -3.83
CA GLY A 127 -2.57 -8.93 -3.69
C GLY A 127 -1.55 -7.79 -3.71
N TRP A 128 -1.68 -6.86 -4.66
CA TRP A 128 -0.78 -5.71 -4.80
C TRP A 128 -0.76 -4.79 -3.56
N ALA A 129 -1.90 -4.61 -2.88
CA ALA A 129 -1.96 -3.77 -1.67
C ALA A 129 -1.33 -4.47 -0.48
N ALA A 130 -1.55 -5.79 -0.36
CA ALA A 130 -0.89 -6.61 0.65
C ALA A 130 0.63 -6.69 0.41
N ASP A 131 1.06 -6.81 -0.85
CA ASP A 131 2.48 -6.82 -1.23
C ASP A 131 3.18 -5.50 -0.94
N ALA A 132 2.52 -4.36 -1.16
CA ALA A 132 3.06 -3.05 -0.80
C ALA A 132 3.33 -2.95 0.71
N GLY A 133 2.36 -3.34 1.54
CA GLY A 133 2.53 -3.35 3.00
C GLY A 133 3.65 -4.30 3.47
N ARG A 134 3.74 -5.50 2.88
CA ARG A 134 4.83 -6.46 3.17
C ARG A 134 6.20 -5.92 2.77
N THR A 135 6.29 -5.31 1.58
CA THR A 135 7.54 -4.72 1.08
C THR A 135 8.04 -3.65 2.04
N GLU A 136 7.13 -2.84 2.57
CA GLU A 136 7.50 -1.79 3.50
C GLU A 136 7.93 -2.32 4.86
N ASP A 137 7.24 -3.33 5.41
CA ASP A 137 7.66 -4.00 6.65
C ASP A 137 9.06 -4.62 6.51
N VAL A 138 9.38 -5.21 5.35
CA VAL A 138 10.74 -5.70 5.06
C VAL A 138 11.77 -4.56 5.05
N ARG A 139 11.47 -3.44 4.38
CA ARG A 139 12.37 -2.27 4.33
C ARG A 139 12.61 -1.70 5.73
N TRP A 140 11.58 -1.57 6.55
CA TRP A 140 11.71 -1.12 7.93
C TRP A 140 12.60 -2.05 8.76
N ARG A 141 12.45 -3.38 8.61
CA ARG A 141 13.32 -4.35 9.29
C ARG A 141 14.77 -4.25 8.83
N GLN A 142 15.00 -4.04 7.54
CA GLN A 142 16.35 -3.82 6.99
C GLN A 142 16.98 -2.55 7.54
N ALA A 143 16.25 -1.43 7.56
CA ALA A 143 16.71 -0.18 8.16
C ALA A 143 17.06 -0.34 9.65
N ARG A 144 16.21 -1.04 10.42
CA ARG A 144 16.48 -1.34 11.82
C ARG A 144 17.75 -2.20 12.00
N GLN A 145 17.94 -3.18 11.13
CA GLN A 145 19.13 -4.04 11.16
C GLN A 145 20.40 -3.25 10.80
N ALA A 146 20.33 -2.38 9.78
CA ALA A 146 21.44 -1.52 9.38
C ALA A 146 21.87 -0.61 10.54
N LEU A 147 20.94 0.01 11.27
CA LEU A 147 21.26 0.83 12.44
C LEU A 147 21.95 0.01 13.55
N ILE A 148 21.46 -1.20 13.84
CA ILE A 148 22.08 -2.08 14.84
C ILE A 148 23.52 -2.42 14.45
N GLU A 149 23.73 -2.77 13.18
CA GLU A 149 25.06 -3.11 12.66
C GLU A 149 26.01 -1.90 12.65
N ALA A 150 25.53 -0.74 12.22
CA ALA A 150 26.30 0.51 12.22
C ALA A 150 26.79 0.85 13.63
N VAL A 151 25.89 0.84 14.62
CA VAL A 151 26.22 1.10 16.03
C VAL A 151 27.21 0.06 16.56
N ALA A 152 26.97 -1.22 16.29
CA ALA A 152 27.86 -2.29 16.75
C ALA A 152 29.27 -2.17 16.15
N ARG A 153 29.37 -1.89 14.84
CA ARG A 153 30.67 -1.70 14.17
C ARG A 153 31.37 -0.42 14.61
N HIS A 154 30.63 0.66 14.83
CA HIS A 154 31.19 1.91 15.36
C HIS A 154 31.82 1.73 16.74
N HIS A 155 31.20 0.95 17.63
CA HIS A 155 31.72 0.73 18.99
C HIS A 155 32.77 -0.38 19.10
N HIS A 156 32.67 -1.44 18.30
CA HIS A 156 33.50 -2.64 18.47
C HIS A 156 34.49 -2.90 17.33
N GLY A 157 34.49 -2.07 16.29
CA GLY A 157 35.12 -2.39 15.01
C GLY A 157 34.33 -3.47 14.25
N THR A 158 34.88 -4.00 13.16
CA THR A 158 34.20 -5.04 12.36
C THR A 158 33.77 -6.21 13.25
N LEU A 159 32.46 -6.44 13.37
CA LEU A 159 31.95 -7.62 14.07
C LEU A 159 32.56 -8.89 13.45
N PRO A 160 33.03 -9.86 14.25
CA PRO A 160 33.53 -11.11 13.71
C PRO A 160 32.39 -11.80 12.95
N THR A 161 32.59 -11.99 11.65
CA THR A 161 31.66 -12.69 10.75
C THR A 161 31.83 -14.22 10.76
N GLY A 162 32.62 -14.74 11.70
CA GLY A 162 32.88 -16.18 11.86
C GLY A 162 31.97 -16.84 12.91
N PRO A 163 31.70 -18.16 12.80
CA PRO A 163 31.07 -18.90 13.87
C PRO A 163 31.86 -18.73 15.18
N PRO A 164 31.19 -18.81 16.36
CA PRO A 164 31.88 -18.65 17.65
C PRO A 164 33.10 -19.57 17.70
N ASP A 165 34.26 -19.01 18.06
CA ASP A 165 35.48 -19.79 18.25
C ASP A 165 35.20 -20.80 19.37
N ASP A 166 35.02 -22.07 19.00
CA ASP A 166 34.96 -23.21 19.91
C ASP A 166 36.34 -23.38 20.54
N ARG A 167 36.68 -22.51 21.49
CA ARG A 167 37.77 -22.75 22.42
C ARG A 167 37.21 -22.90 23.81
N PRO A 168 37.39 -24.10 24.41
CA PRO A 168 37.08 -24.31 25.81
C PRO A 168 38.28 -23.81 26.62
N TRP A 169 38.29 -22.53 26.96
CA TRP A 169 38.97 -22.06 28.16
C TRP A 169 38.14 -20.95 28.80
#